data_AF-A0A925SWL8-F1
#
_entry.id   AF-A0A925SWL8-F1
#
_cell.length_a   1.000
_cell.length_b   1.000
_cell.length_c   1.000
_cell.angle_alpha   90.00
_cell.angle_beta   90.00
_cell.angle_gamma   90.00
#
_symmetry.space_group_name_H-M   'P 1'
#
loop_
_entity.id
_entity.type
_entity.pdbx_description
1 polymer ?
#
loop_
_entity_poly.entity_id
_entity_poly.type
_entity_poly.pdbx_seq_one_letter_code
_entity_poly.pdbx_strand_id
1 'polypeptide(L)'
;MAENDKQVFRVVIAGSQEAIFRELTATDRPLGAIFNSRMHTTGLRPGGRIQMRTVSGGHVIVQGDVLEFSPPHRFVHTHRFTSHDDPACRVTYELKPVAGGVEVTLTVDDVPVGTKTATEMQRGGMFILNNLKSIVERGRPPLATRLMYAMFGAMEFVLPARTRTERWPMDTRETP
;
A
#
# COMPACT_ATOMS: atom_id res chain seq x y z
N MET A 1 -12.04 26.86 -2.68
CA MET A 1 -12.22 25.46 -2.26
C MET A 1 -11.33 24.66 -3.17
N ALA A 2 -10.19 24.18 -2.68
CA ALA A 2 -9.27 23.41 -3.52
C ALA A 2 -9.97 22.08 -3.86
N GLU A 3 -10.19 21.83 -5.14
CA GLU A 3 -10.47 20.49 -5.64
C GLU A 3 -9.25 19.64 -5.28
N ASN A 4 -9.33 18.95 -4.14
CA ASN A 4 -8.34 17.97 -3.76
C ASN A 4 -8.34 16.90 -4.85
N ASP A 5 -7.22 16.77 -5.56
CA ASP A 5 -7.07 15.83 -6.67
C ASP A 5 -7.23 14.41 -6.11
N LYS A 6 -8.45 13.88 -6.25
CA LYS A 6 -8.93 12.66 -5.59
C LYS A 6 -9.06 11.57 -6.63
N GLN A 7 -8.40 10.46 -6.40
CA GLN A 7 -8.46 9.29 -7.27
C GLN A 7 -9.22 8.18 -6.55
N VAL A 8 -10.28 7.67 -7.18
CA VAL A 8 -11.11 6.60 -6.61
C VAL A 8 -11.09 5.40 -7.53
N PHE A 9 -10.72 4.26 -6.98
CA PHE A 9 -10.66 2.98 -7.66
C PHE A 9 -11.59 2.00 -6.95
N ARG A 10 -12.32 1.18 -7.71
CA ARG A 10 -13.28 0.23 -7.15
C ARG A 10 -13.22 -1.11 -7.86
N VAL A 11 -13.38 -2.17 -7.10
CA VAL A 11 -13.52 -3.54 -7.62
C VAL A 11 -14.42 -4.36 -6.71
N VAL A 12 -15.17 -5.29 -7.29
CA VAL A 12 -15.88 -6.33 -6.52
C VAL A 12 -15.06 -7.61 -6.53
N ILE A 13 -14.80 -8.13 -5.34
CA ILE A 13 -14.01 -9.35 -5.11
C ILE A 13 -14.91 -10.43 -4.55
N ALA A 14 -14.93 -11.60 -5.17
CA ALA A 14 -15.59 -12.78 -4.64
C ALA A 14 -14.73 -13.37 -3.52
N GLY A 15 -15.09 -13.08 -2.27
CA GLY A 15 -14.37 -13.51 -1.08
C GLY A 15 -14.96 -12.89 0.19
N SER A 16 -14.29 -13.09 1.32
CA SER A 16 -14.70 -12.48 2.60
C SER A 16 -13.95 -11.17 2.86
N GLN A 17 -14.54 -10.27 3.65
CA GLN A 17 -13.90 -9.01 4.04
C GLN A 17 -12.61 -9.29 4.80
N GLU A 18 -12.60 -10.32 5.65
CA GLU A 18 -11.44 -10.73 6.45
C GLU A 18 -10.28 -11.18 5.57
N ALA A 19 -10.54 -11.92 4.48
CA ALA A 19 -9.50 -12.36 3.55
C ALA A 19 -8.85 -11.18 2.83
N ILE A 20 -9.67 -10.22 2.37
CA ILE A 20 -9.19 -9.01 1.70
C ILE A 20 -8.41 -8.13 2.69
N PHE A 21 -8.98 -7.89 3.87
CA PHE A 21 -8.37 -7.06 4.90
C PHE A 21 -7.04 -7.66 5.38
N ARG A 22 -6.99 -8.98 5.58
CA ARG A 22 -5.74 -9.68 5.90
C ARG A 22 -4.69 -9.50 4.81
N GLU A 23 -5.06 -9.53 3.53
CA GLU A 23 -4.10 -9.28 2.44
C GLU A 23 -3.66 -7.81 2.33
N LEU A 24 -4.39 -6.87 2.91
CA LEU A 24 -4.01 -5.45 2.99
C LEU A 24 -3.10 -5.14 4.19
N THR A 25 -3.28 -5.86 5.31
CA THR A 25 -2.70 -5.47 6.60
C THR A 25 -1.83 -6.56 7.25
N ALA A 26 -1.51 -7.64 6.53
CA ALA A 26 -0.61 -8.67 7.05
C ALA A 26 0.80 -8.12 7.30
N THR A 27 1.36 -8.46 8.46
CA THR A 27 2.72 -8.06 8.89
C THR A 27 3.66 -9.26 9.01
N ASP A 28 3.12 -10.48 8.98
CA ASP A 28 3.83 -11.75 9.10
C ASP A 28 4.38 -12.26 7.76
N ARG A 29 3.83 -11.77 6.64
CA ARG A 29 4.19 -12.19 5.28
C ARG A 29 4.26 -11.00 4.31
N PRO A 30 4.92 -11.16 3.15
CA PRO A 30 4.82 -10.19 2.06
C PRO A 30 3.37 -10.02 1.57
N LEU A 31 2.99 -8.78 1.28
CA LEU A 31 1.70 -8.38 0.75
C LEU A 31 1.75 -8.52 -0.77
N GLY A 32 1.24 -9.63 -1.30
CA GLY A 32 1.25 -9.91 -2.72
C GLY A 32 0.43 -8.88 -3.50
N ALA A 33 -0.60 -8.32 -2.88
CA ALA A 33 -1.39 -7.24 -3.46
C ALA A 33 -0.63 -5.90 -3.55
N ILE A 34 0.24 -5.63 -2.59
CA ILE A 34 0.96 -4.36 -2.45
C ILE A 34 2.41 -4.56 -2.90
N PHE A 35 2.59 -4.88 -4.18
CA PHE A 35 3.89 -5.02 -4.84
C PHE A 35 4.86 -6.02 -4.18
N ASN A 36 4.33 -7.05 -3.51
CA ASN A 36 5.11 -8.01 -2.73
C ASN A 36 5.97 -7.37 -1.62
N SER A 37 5.54 -6.20 -1.13
CA SER A 37 6.24 -5.50 -0.05
C SER A 37 5.97 -6.17 1.29
N ARG A 38 6.90 -6.06 2.23
CA ARG A 38 6.68 -6.43 3.63
C ARG A 38 6.25 -5.20 4.40
N MET A 39 5.04 -5.24 4.97
CA MET A 39 4.61 -4.22 5.91
C MET A 39 5.33 -4.39 7.24
N HIS A 40 5.97 -3.32 7.68
CA HIS A 40 6.54 -3.19 9.00
C HIS A 40 5.82 -2.07 9.73
N THR A 41 5.44 -2.27 10.99
CA THR A 41 4.59 -1.32 11.71
C THR A 41 4.92 -1.29 13.19
N THR A 42 4.76 -0.12 13.83
CA THR A 42 4.78 0.01 15.29
C THR A 42 3.42 -0.34 15.92
N GLY A 43 2.41 -0.63 15.11
CA GLY A 43 1.07 -1.03 15.53
C GLY A 43 0.00 -0.52 14.55
N LEU A 44 -0.94 -1.40 14.19
CA LEU A 44 -2.08 -1.05 13.34
C LEU A 44 -3.18 -0.39 14.17
N ARG A 45 -2.94 0.86 14.54
CA ARG A 45 -3.87 1.72 15.28
C ARG A 45 -3.62 3.17 14.91
N PRO A 46 -4.58 4.08 15.06
CA PRO A 46 -4.35 5.51 14.84
C PRO A 46 -3.08 6.01 15.53
N GLY A 47 -2.23 6.70 14.78
CA GLY A 47 -0.91 7.19 15.20
C GLY A 47 0.22 6.15 15.17
N GLY A 48 -0.06 4.92 14.75
CA GLY A 48 0.96 3.90 14.49
C GLY A 48 1.65 4.13 13.15
N ARG A 49 2.95 3.87 13.08
CA ARG A 49 3.73 4.01 11.85
C ARG A 49 3.66 2.76 11.00
N ILE A 50 3.71 2.92 9.69
CA ILE A 50 3.82 1.84 8.72
C ILE A 50 4.94 2.14 7.72
N GLN A 51 5.60 1.07 7.29
CA GLN A 51 6.58 1.09 6.22
C GLN A 51 6.34 -0.10 5.30
N MET A 52 6.34 0.15 4.00
CA MET A 52 6.38 -0.92 3.00
C MET A 52 7.84 -1.12 2.60
N ARG A 53 8.41 -2.25 3.00
CA ARG A 53 9.81 -2.59 2.73
C ARG A 53 9.92 -3.60 1.59
N THR A 54 11.08 -3.67 0.96
CA THR A 54 11.43 -4.79 0.07
C THR A 54 11.33 -6.11 0.82
N VAL A 55 11.20 -7.23 0.10
CA VAL A 55 11.08 -8.57 0.72
C VAL A 55 12.26 -8.90 1.61
N SER A 56 13.46 -8.45 1.22
CA SER A 56 14.70 -8.58 2.01
C SER A 56 14.71 -7.68 3.25
N GLY A 57 13.90 -6.62 3.27
CA GLY A 57 13.87 -5.60 4.32
C GLY A 57 14.96 -4.54 4.19
N GLY A 58 15.79 -4.59 3.15
CA GLY A 58 16.93 -3.68 2.96
C GLY A 58 16.54 -2.24 2.60
N HIS A 59 15.36 -2.06 2.00
CA HIS A 59 14.88 -0.74 1.59
C HIS A 59 13.43 -0.51 2.02
N VAL A 60 13.14 0.70 2.49
CA VAL A 60 11.79 1.24 2.71
C VAL A 60 11.38 1.93 1.42
N ILE A 61 10.33 1.46 0.78
CA ILE A 61 9.79 2.06 -0.47
C ILE A 61 8.75 3.13 -0.14
N VAL A 62 7.93 2.85 0.88
CA VAL A 62 6.85 3.73 1.33
C VAL A 62 6.94 3.87 2.84
N GLN A 63 6.70 5.08 3.32
CA GLN A 63 6.44 5.37 4.72
C GLN A 63 5.08 6.02 4.89
N GLY A 64 4.44 5.77 6.03
CA GLY A 64 3.21 6.41 6.41
C GLY A 64 2.85 6.22 7.88
N ASP A 65 1.72 6.83 8.24
CA ASP A 65 1.10 6.77 9.55
C ASP A 65 -0.34 6.29 9.38
N VAL A 66 -0.78 5.38 10.25
CA VAL A 66 -2.16 4.92 10.33
C VAL A 66 -3.01 6.06 10.88
N LEU A 67 -4.00 6.48 10.11
CA LEU A 67 -4.96 7.51 10.50
C LEU A 67 -6.21 6.88 11.10
N GLU A 68 -6.69 5.78 10.49
CA GLU A 68 -7.88 5.07 10.94
C GLU A 68 -7.69 3.57 10.69
N PHE A 69 -8.12 2.75 11.65
CA PHE A 69 -8.05 1.30 11.54
C PHE A 69 -9.30 0.68 12.16
N SER A 70 -10.22 0.22 11.32
CA SER A 70 -11.48 -0.41 11.70
C SER A 70 -11.61 -1.75 10.95
N PRO A 71 -10.91 -2.81 11.40
CA PRO A 71 -10.99 -4.11 10.77
C PRO A 71 -12.39 -4.73 10.94
N PRO A 72 -12.94 -5.42 9.92
CA PRO A 72 -12.41 -5.64 8.57
C PRO A 72 -12.93 -4.62 7.53
N HIS A 73 -13.47 -3.48 7.95
CA HIS A 73 -14.25 -2.57 7.09
C HIS A 73 -13.44 -1.41 6.49
N ARG A 74 -12.47 -0.88 7.24
CA ARG A 74 -11.80 0.37 6.86
C ARG A 74 -10.36 0.45 7.33
N PHE A 75 -9.49 0.91 6.45
CA PHE A 75 -8.09 1.19 6.75
C PHE A 75 -7.65 2.47 6.06
N VAL A 76 -7.21 3.45 6.83
CA VAL A 76 -6.75 4.75 6.32
C VAL A 76 -5.34 5.00 6.82
N HIS A 77 -4.45 5.36 5.90
CA HIS A 77 -3.07 5.70 6.23
C HIS A 77 -2.52 6.78 5.30
N THR A 78 -1.48 7.48 5.74
CA THR A 78 -0.69 8.33 4.86
C THR A 78 0.26 7.47 4.01
N HIS A 79 0.66 7.98 2.86
CA HIS A 79 1.50 7.27 1.92
C HIS A 79 2.48 8.26 1.28
N ARG A 80 3.77 8.06 1.57
CA ARG A 80 4.87 8.82 0.99
C ARG A 80 5.93 7.88 0.45
N PHE A 81 6.33 8.08 -0.80
CA PHE A 81 7.47 7.38 -1.38
C PHE A 81 8.77 7.93 -0.82
N THR A 82 9.69 7.06 -0.44
CA THR A 82 11.02 7.44 0.08
C THR A 82 12.04 7.73 -1.04
N SER A 83 11.73 7.31 -2.27
CA SER A 83 12.54 7.53 -3.47
C SER A 83 12.57 9.00 -3.90
N HIS A 84 11.54 9.76 -3.54
CA HIS A 84 11.33 11.16 -3.92
C HIS A 84 10.99 11.98 -2.68
N ASP A 85 11.02 13.30 -2.81
CA ASP A 85 10.74 14.22 -1.69
C ASP A 85 9.36 14.86 -1.79
N ASP A 86 8.43 14.12 -2.40
CA ASP A 86 7.06 14.57 -2.64
C ASP A 86 6.25 14.55 -1.32
N PRO A 87 5.20 15.39 -1.22
CA PRO A 87 4.25 15.34 -0.10
C PRO A 87 3.59 13.98 0.05
N ALA A 88 3.24 13.62 1.29
CA ALA A 88 2.45 12.42 1.54
C ALA A 88 1.02 12.61 1.01
N CYS A 89 0.46 11.56 0.41
CA CYS A 89 -0.95 11.48 0.08
C CYS A 89 -1.69 10.64 1.13
N ARG A 90 -3.02 10.69 1.12
CA ARG A 90 -3.86 9.88 2.00
C ARG A 90 -4.47 8.74 1.23
N VAL A 91 -4.31 7.52 1.74
CA VAL A 91 -4.86 6.30 1.14
C VAL A 91 -5.92 5.73 2.07
N THR A 92 -7.12 5.55 1.53
CA THR A 92 -8.29 5.03 2.23
C THR A 92 -8.78 3.77 1.53
N TYR A 93 -8.78 2.65 2.26
CA TYR A 93 -9.43 1.41 1.86
C TYR A 93 -10.75 1.27 2.60
N GLU A 94 -11.83 1.07 1.85
CA GLU A 94 -13.17 0.81 2.37
C GLU A 94 -13.69 -0.50 1.76
N LEU A 95 -14.11 -1.42 2.63
CA LEU A 95 -14.64 -2.72 2.26
C LEU A 95 -16.12 -2.74 2.61
N LYS A 96 -16.97 -2.96 1.61
CA LYS A 96 -18.42 -3.04 1.76
C LYS A 96 -18.93 -4.37 1.21
N PRO A 97 -19.60 -5.20 2.03
CA PRO A 97 -20.23 -6.40 1.50
C PRO A 97 -21.37 -6.04 0.55
N VAL A 98 -21.40 -6.69 -0.61
CA VAL A 98 -22.39 -6.48 -1.68
C VAL A 98 -22.87 -7.83 -2.22
N ALA A 99 -23.95 -7.83 -3.01
CA ALA A 99 -24.37 -9.03 -3.72
C ALA A 99 -23.24 -9.48 -4.66
N GLY A 100 -22.72 -10.70 -4.45
CA GLY A 100 -21.62 -11.27 -5.24
C GLY A 100 -20.22 -11.13 -4.63
N GLY A 101 -20.07 -10.56 -3.43
CA GLY A 101 -18.80 -10.53 -2.70
C GLY A 101 -18.60 -9.28 -1.85
N VAL A 102 -17.42 -8.67 -1.96
CA VAL A 102 -17.06 -7.44 -1.26
C VAL A 102 -16.59 -6.40 -2.26
N GLU A 103 -17.23 -5.24 -2.24
CA GLU A 103 -16.77 -4.06 -2.95
C GLU A 103 -15.62 -3.44 -2.14
N VAL A 104 -14.45 -3.34 -2.78
CA VAL A 104 -13.28 -2.67 -2.22
C VAL A 104 -13.12 -1.35 -2.95
N THR A 105 -13.22 -0.26 -2.20
CA THR A 105 -12.95 1.09 -2.67
C THR A 105 -11.59 1.53 -2.15
N LEU A 106 -10.68 1.85 -3.07
CA LEU A 106 -9.41 2.50 -2.77
C LEU A 106 -9.51 3.95 -3.20
N THR A 107 -9.43 4.84 -2.23
CA THR A 107 -9.45 6.29 -2.43
C THR A 107 -8.07 6.85 -2.10
N VAL A 108 -7.52 7.64 -3.01
CA VAL A 108 -6.29 8.41 -2.80
C VAL A 108 -6.67 9.88 -2.80
N ASP A 109 -6.57 10.52 -1.64
CA ASP A 109 -6.77 11.96 -1.44
C ASP A 109 -5.42 12.67 -1.26
N ASP A 110 -5.42 14.01 -1.34
CA ASP A 110 -4.23 14.85 -1.20
C ASP A 110 -3.12 14.46 -2.20
N VAL A 111 -3.49 14.10 -3.43
CA VAL A 111 -2.51 13.71 -4.45
C VAL A 111 -1.67 14.93 -4.84
N PRO A 112 -0.32 14.86 -4.73
CA PRO A 112 0.55 15.97 -5.13
C PRO A 112 0.62 16.06 -6.65
N VAL A 113 -0.29 16.82 -7.26
CA VAL A 113 -0.43 16.98 -8.72
C VAL A 113 0.88 17.43 -9.36
N GLY A 114 1.23 16.84 -10.51
CA GLY A 114 2.45 17.18 -11.24
C GLY A 114 3.73 16.53 -10.71
N THR A 115 3.64 15.69 -9.68
CA THR A 115 4.78 14.93 -9.14
C THR A 115 4.84 13.49 -9.64
N LYS A 116 5.96 12.81 -9.36
CA LYS A 116 6.10 11.36 -9.65
C LYS A 116 5.12 10.55 -8.80
N THR A 117 4.91 10.94 -7.56
CA THR A 117 3.94 10.32 -6.65
C THR A 117 2.54 10.25 -7.26
N ALA A 118 2.05 11.31 -7.90
CA ALA A 118 0.73 11.31 -8.55
C ALA A 118 0.62 10.23 -9.64
N THR A 119 1.67 10.08 -10.46
CA THR A 119 1.71 9.08 -11.53
C THR A 119 1.80 7.65 -10.97
N GLU A 120 2.60 7.45 -9.93
CA GLU A 120 2.76 6.15 -9.28
C GLU A 120 1.49 5.70 -8.55
N MET A 121 0.81 6.62 -7.85
CA MET A 121 -0.47 6.32 -7.20
C MET A 121 -1.56 5.98 -8.21
N GLN A 122 -1.63 6.71 -9.33
CA GLN A 122 -2.60 6.43 -10.40
C GLN A 122 -2.40 5.04 -11.01
N ARG A 123 -1.14 4.67 -11.30
CA ARG A 123 -0.79 3.35 -11.86
C ARG A 123 -0.97 2.23 -10.84
N GLY A 124 -0.62 2.49 -9.58
CA GLY A 124 -0.66 1.52 -8.49
C GLY A 124 -2.07 1.19 -8.01
N GLY A 125 -3.01 2.15 -8.04
CA GLY A 125 -4.35 1.98 -7.48
C GLY A 125 -5.11 0.77 -8.01
N MET A 126 -5.43 0.76 -9.32
CA MET A 126 -6.09 -0.40 -9.95
C MET A 126 -5.23 -1.66 -9.93
N PHE A 127 -3.90 -1.53 -9.97
CA PHE A 127 -3.00 -2.69 -9.92
C PHE A 127 -3.11 -3.43 -8.59
N ILE A 128 -3.13 -2.71 -7.46
CA ILE A 128 -3.32 -3.28 -6.12
C ILE A 128 -4.68 -3.96 -6.04
N LEU A 129 -5.76 -3.29 -6.47
CA LEU A 129 -7.12 -3.86 -6.45
C LEU A 129 -7.24 -5.14 -7.30
N ASN A 130 -6.64 -5.16 -8.50
CA ASN A 130 -6.63 -6.34 -9.37
C ASN A 130 -5.83 -7.51 -8.76
N ASN A 131 -4.71 -7.22 -8.09
CA ASN A 131 -3.95 -8.25 -7.39
C ASN A 131 -4.69 -8.76 -6.16
N LEU A 132 -5.34 -7.90 -5.36
CA LEU A 132 -6.22 -8.32 -4.26
C LEU A 132 -7.28 -9.30 -4.78
N LYS A 133 -7.96 -8.93 -5.88
CA LYS A 133 -8.96 -9.78 -6.51
C LYS A 133 -8.38 -11.14 -6.88
N SER A 134 -7.25 -11.17 -7.59
CA SER A 134 -6.60 -12.44 -7.99
C SER A 134 -6.16 -13.28 -6.79
N ILE A 135 -5.61 -12.67 -5.75
CA ILE A 135 -5.11 -13.40 -4.57
C ILE A 135 -6.28 -13.99 -3.79
N VAL A 136 -7.34 -13.22 -3.58
CA VAL A 136 -8.50 -13.68 -2.80
C VAL A 136 -9.31 -14.73 -3.59
N GLU A 137 -9.51 -14.52 -4.89
CA GLU A 137 -10.32 -15.44 -5.71
C GLU A 137 -9.56 -16.69 -6.18
N ARG A 138 -8.23 -16.59 -6.36
CA ARG A 138 -7.42 -17.65 -7.00
C ARG A 138 -6.24 -18.10 -6.15
N GLY A 139 -6.04 -17.51 -4.97
CA GLY A 139 -4.96 -17.83 -4.03
C GLY A 139 -3.58 -17.28 -4.40
N ARG A 140 -3.43 -16.56 -5.52
CA ARG A 140 -2.13 -16.02 -5.98
C ARG A 140 -2.26 -14.82 -6.93
N PRO A 141 -1.22 -13.96 -7.01
CA PRO A 141 -1.16 -12.93 -8.05
C PRO A 141 -1.04 -13.54 -9.46
N PRO A 142 -1.39 -12.79 -10.52
CA PRO A 142 -1.18 -13.20 -11.91
C PRO A 142 0.28 -13.57 -12.19
N LEU A 143 0.51 -14.47 -13.16
CA LEU A 143 1.87 -14.92 -13.50
C LEU A 143 2.78 -13.76 -13.90
N ALA A 144 2.28 -12.81 -14.70
CA ALA A 144 3.01 -11.61 -15.09
C ALA A 144 3.43 -10.77 -13.88
N THR A 145 2.52 -10.57 -12.91
CA THR A 145 2.80 -9.89 -11.65
C THR A 145 3.90 -10.60 -10.85
N ARG A 146 3.85 -11.93 -10.77
CA ARG A 146 4.88 -12.72 -10.07
C ARG A 146 6.25 -12.58 -10.71
N LEU A 147 6.32 -12.56 -12.04
CA LEU A 147 7.57 -12.34 -12.77
C LEU A 147 8.11 -10.92 -12.53
N MET A 148 7.23 -9.91 -12.52
CA MET A 148 7.59 -8.54 -12.16
C MET A 148 8.16 -8.45 -10.75
N TYR A 149 7.56 -9.14 -9.78
CA TYR A 149 8.06 -9.18 -8.40
C TYR A 149 9.43 -9.85 -8.28
N ALA A 150 9.66 -10.93 -9.03
CA ALA A 150 10.98 -11.55 -9.09
C ALA A 150 12.03 -10.59 -9.68
N MET A 151 11.66 -9.84 -10.72
CA MET A 151 12.50 -8.81 -11.32
C MET A 151 12.81 -7.67 -10.34
N PHE A 152 11.83 -7.21 -9.56
CA PHE A 152 12.05 -6.20 -8.51
C PHE A 152 13.02 -6.69 -7.43
N GLY A 153 12.91 -7.96 -7.02
CA GLY A 153 13.87 -8.56 -6.10
C GLY A 153 15.29 -8.61 -6.69
N ALA A 154 15.41 -9.00 -7.96
CA ALA A 154 16.70 -9.06 -8.64
C ALA A 154 17.33 -7.67 -8.84
N MET A 155 16.52 -6.63 -9.08
CA MET A 155 16.98 -5.25 -9.28
C MET A 155 17.03 -4.41 -8.01
N GLU A 156 16.92 -5.04 -6.83
CA GLU A 156 16.95 -4.31 -5.55
C GLU A 156 18.22 -3.48 -5.37
N PHE A 157 19.37 -3.94 -5.89
CA PHE A 157 20.64 -3.22 -5.83
C PHE A 157 20.67 -1.89 -6.60
N VAL A 158 19.71 -1.68 -7.51
CA VAL A 158 19.57 -0.44 -8.30
C VAL A 158 18.79 0.62 -7.53
N LEU A 159 18.14 0.26 -6.41
CA LEU A 159 17.37 1.21 -5.63
C LEU A 159 18.26 2.34 -5.07
N PRO A 160 17.78 3.59 -5.03
CA PRO A 160 18.55 4.71 -4.52
C PRO A 160 18.99 4.49 -3.06
N ALA A 161 20.23 4.85 -2.72
CA ALA A 161 20.74 4.69 -1.35
C ALA A 161 19.89 5.42 -0.27
N ARG A 162 19.09 6.42 -0.67
CA ARG A 162 18.15 7.10 0.23
C ARG A 162 17.01 6.22 0.73
N THR A 163 16.66 5.15 0.02
CA THR A 163 15.58 4.24 0.41
C THR A 163 16.07 3.17 1.40
N ARG A 164 17.37 3.11 1.72
CA ARG A 164 17.93 2.15 2.69
C ARG A 164 17.24 2.26 4.04
N THR A 165 16.87 1.12 4.60
CA THR A 165 16.11 1.03 5.86
C THR A 165 16.75 1.77 7.03
N GLU A 166 18.09 1.79 7.09
CA GLU A 166 18.86 2.52 8.12
C GLU A 166 18.55 4.02 8.18
N ARG A 167 18.11 4.61 7.06
CA ARG A 167 17.76 6.03 6.96
C ARG A 167 16.32 6.34 7.39
N TRP A 168 15.53 5.31 7.66
CA TRP A 168 14.11 5.43 8.02
C TRP A 168 13.82 4.65 9.31
N PRO A 169 14.43 5.04 10.44
CA PRO A 169 14.18 4.40 11.73
C PRO A 169 12.73 4.59 12.17
N MET A 170 12.13 3.54 12.74
CA MET A 170 10.74 3.60 13.22
C MET A 170 10.62 4.22 14.62
N ASP A 171 11.66 4.09 15.44
CA ASP A 171 11.68 4.49 16.85
C ASP A 171 11.91 5.99 17.07
N THR A 172 12.49 6.70 16.10
CA THR A 172 12.77 8.13 16.23
C THR A 172 11.59 8.93 15.69
N ARG A 173 10.84 9.57 16.60
CA ARG A 173 10.03 10.73 16.19
C ARG A 173 11.01 11.85 15.85
N GLU A 174 11.36 12.00 14.58
CA GLU A 174 11.73 13.33 14.08
C GLU A 174 10.49 14.20 14.29
N THR A 175 10.47 14.84 15.46
CA THR A 175 9.57 15.91 15.78
C THR A 175 10.15 17.11 15.04
N PRO A 176 9.35 17.86 14.26
CA PRO A 176 9.85 19.10 13.66
C PRO A 176 10.36 20.08 14.73
#